data_AF-C8XC23-F1
#
_entry.id   AF-C8XC23-F1
#
_cell.length_a   1.000
_cell.length_b   1.000
_cell.length_c   1.000
_cell.angle_alpha   90.00
_cell.angle_beta   90.00
_cell.angle_gamma   90.00
#
_symmetry.space_group_name_H-M   'P 1'
#
loop_
_entity.id
_entity.type
_entity.pdbx_description
1 polymer ?
#
loop_
_entity_poly.entity_id
_entity_poly.type
_entity_poly.pdbx_seq_one_letter_code
_entity_poly.pdbx_strand_id
1 'polypeptide(L)'
;MVRRLGGLLIVLVTMVGVAVTSASARRSAGTAVAAPLPSAPAVGDCLIRDDPAPGSAWAVAFGPCVADALGQVVALRPAGTPVPMTLDGSTGCRGAVLTRAGLVEREGRFVLPGQPATDPVTWSYSMPARTGWYGPSPTLPTTTSWAACVVRPERGAAGPASVINAFDGGALPPVYGTCWESTEISAGMRQTGCAREHRAELIAVGRVTPGQSWDEIRTSCLRQAAQAIGRADPSVDGLLTVRMHPDRTGEITRNVDVTCYVTATGDRSIVGSVVGLGPRAPVLLERPN
;
A
#
# COMPACT_ATOMS: atom_id res chain seq x y z
N MET A 1 10.58 -17.95 -72.83
CA MET A 1 11.54 -16.91 -72.41
C MET A 1 10.98 -15.90 -71.40
N VAL A 2 9.72 -15.44 -71.53
CA VAL A 2 9.11 -14.40 -70.67
C VAL A 2 9.04 -14.74 -69.17
N ARG A 3 8.81 -16.01 -68.81
CA ARG A 3 8.74 -16.47 -67.41
C ARG A 3 10.08 -16.44 -66.64
N ARG A 4 11.22 -16.55 -67.34
CA ARG A 4 12.55 -16.51 -66.70
C ARG A 4 13.02 -15.07 -66.43
N LEU A 5 12.56 -14.12 -67.24
CA LEU A 5 12.82 -12.68 -67.04
C LEU A 5 12.03 -12.10 -65.88
N GLY A 6 10.77 -12.51 -65.69
CA GLY A 6 9.96 -12.05 -64.55
C GLY A 6 10.50 -12.49 -63.19
N GLY A 7 11.02 -13.73 -63.10
CA GLY A 7 11.63 -14.24 -61.87
C GLY A 7 12.93 -13.51 -61.51
N LEU A 8 13.76 -13.18 -62.49
CA LEU A 8 15.00 -12.43 -62.28
C LEU A 8 14.72 -11.01 -61.77
N LEU A 9 13.69 -10.36 -62.31
CA LEU A 9 13.32 -8.99 -61.95
C LEU A 9 12.77 -8.91 -60.52
N ILE A 10 12.00 -9.93 -60.08
CA ILE A 10 11.51 -10.01 -58.69
C ILE A 10 12.66 -10.23 -57.71
N VAL A 11 13.63 -11.10 -58.03
CA VAL A 11 14.82 -11.33 -57.19
C VAL A 11 15.69 -10.08 -57.10
N LEU A 12 15.85 -9.35 -58.20
CA LEU A 12 16.63 -8.12 -58.22
C LEU A 12 15.96 -7.00 -57.41
N VAL A 13 14.64 -6.83 -57.54
CA VAL A 13 13.86 -5.85 -56.77
C VAL A 13 13.85 -6.20 -55.27
N THR A 14 13.78 -7.48 -54.90
CA THR A 14 13.85 -7.89 -53.49
C THR A 14 15.25 -7.73 -52.91
N MET A 15 16.32 -8.06 -53.65
CA MET A 15 17.69 -7.81 -53.18
C MET A 15 17.99 -6.31 -53.03
N VAL A 16 17.56 -5.47 -53.98
CA VAL A 16 17.73 -4.00 -53.87
C VAL A 16 16.88 -3.46 -52.71
N GLY A 17 15.65 -3.95 -52.51
CA GLY A 17 14.81 -3.55 -51.38
C GLY A 17 15.43 -3.88 -50.01
N VAL A 18 16.04 -5.06 -49.86
CA VAL A 18 16.72 -5.47 -48.61
C VAL A 18 18.02 -4.68 -48.38
N ALA A 19 18.74 -4.32 -49.45
CA ALA A 19 19.93 -3.48 -49.35
C ALA A 19 19.59 -2.02 -48.98
N VAL A 20 18.46 -1.49 -49.47
CA VAL A 20 18.04 -0.10 -49.18
C VAL A 20 17.46 0.04 -47.77
N THR A 21 16.76 -0.97 -47.23
CA THR A 21 16.26 -0.93 -45.84
C THR A 21 17.39 -1.07 -44.82
N SER A 22 18.42 -1.87 -45.11
CA SER A 22 19.61 -2.01 -44.26
C SER A 22 20.55 -0.79 -44.32
N ALA A 23 20.66 -0.11 -45.47
CA ALA A 23 21.40 1.15 -45.59
C ALA A 23 20.66 2.34 -44.97
N SER A 24 19.33 2.27 -44.85
CA SER A 24 18.49 3.31 -44.23
C SER A 24 18.36 3.14 -42.71
N ALA A 25 18.98 2.12 -42.12
CA ALA A 25 19.29 2.12 -40.70
C ALA A 25 20.31 3.23 -40.47
N ARG A 26 19.82 4.47 -40.28
CA ARG A 26 20.62 5.60 -39.78
C ARG A 26 21.29 5.10 -38.51
N ARG A 27 22.56 4.71 -38.60
CA ARG A 27 23.43 4.60 -37.45
C ARG A 27 23.40 5.98 -36.83
N SER A 28 22.66 6.11 -35.74
CA SER A 28 22.72 7.30 -34.90
C SER A 28 24.17 7.44 -34.51
N ALA A 29 24.87 8.38 -35.16
CA ALA A 29 26.22 8.74 -34.78
C ALA A 29 26.12 9.32 -33.37
N GLY A 30 26.51 8.52 -32.40
CA GLY A 30 26.44 8.86 -30.98
C GLY A 30 27.43 7.99 -30.24
N THR A 31 28.26 8.61 -29.43
CA THR A 31 29.06 7.90 -28.44
C THR A 31 28.16 7.60 -27.25
N ALA A 32 28.06 6.33 -26.86
CA ALA A 32 27.42 5.98 -25.59
C ALA A 32 28.24 6.61 -24.46
N VAL A 33 27.65 7.59 -23.77
CA VAL A 33 28.27 8.19 -22.59
C VAL A 33 27.67 7.51 -21.37
N ALA A 34 28.53 7.11 -20.42
CA ALA A 34 28.08 6.62 -19.13
C ALA A 34 27.28 7.73 -18.45
N ALA A 35 25.98 7.50 -18.26
CA ALA A 35 25.15 8.39 -17.47
C ALA A 35 25.39 8.10 -15.98
N PRO A 36 25.61 9.12 -15.14
CA PRO A 36 25.83 8.91 -13.71
C PRO A 36 24.56 8.34 -13.07
N LEU A 37 24.70 7.28 -12.28
CA LEU A 37 23.57 6.73 -11.53
C LEU A 37 22.95 7.82 -10.65
N PRO A 38 21.62 7.95 -10.61
CA PRO A 38 20.98 8.90 -9.71
C PRO A 38 21.29 8.51 -8.26
N SER A 39 21.44 9.51 -7.40
CA SER A 39 21.58 9.30 -5.96
C SER A 39 20.37 8.53 -5.41
N ALA A 40 20.59 7.76 -4.35
CA ALA A 40 19.49 7.12 -3.63
C ALA A 40 18.52 8.20 -3.10
N PRO A 41 17.20 8.00 -3.19
CA PRO A 41 16.25 8.88 -2.52
C PRO A 41 16.40 8.75 -1.00
N ALA A 42 15.87 9.70 -0.25
CA ALA A 42 15.77 9.62 1.20
C ALA A 42 14.49 8.88 1.62
N VAL A 43 14.49 8.30 2.82
CA VAL A 43 13.24 7.85 3.45
C VAL A 43 12.38 9.08 3.74
N GLY A 44 11.12 9.05 3.32
CA GLY A 44 10.20 10.19 3.37
C GLY A 44 10.04 10.92 2.04
N ASP A 45 10.97 10.75 1.09
CA ASP A 45 10.79 11.24 -0.28
C ASP A 45 9.61 10.53 -0.96
N CYS A 46 9.11 11.11 -2.03
CA CYS A 46 8.05 10.55 -2.84
C CYS A 46 8.52 10.10 -4.22
N LEU A 47 7.93 9.01 -4.69
CA LEU A 47 8.00 8.56 -6.07
C LEU A 47 7.16 9.52 -6.91
N ILE A 48 7.81 10.30 -7.77
CA ILE A 48 7.14 11.27 -8.65
C ILE A 48 6.70 10.61 -9.95
N ARG A 49 7.53 9.68 -10.46
CA ARG A 49 7.29 9.00 -11.72
C ARG A 49 7.89 7.60 -11.69
N ASP A 50 7.17 6.62 -12.22
CA ASP A 50 7.61 5.21 -12.37
C ASP A 50 7.74 4.73 -13.81
N ASP A 51 7.62 5.66 -14.77
CA ASP A 51 7.96 5.47 -16.18
C ASP A 51 9.21 6.29 -16.61
N PRO A 52 9.95 5.80 -17.63
CA PRO A 52 11.09 6.53 -18.15
C PRO A 52 10.65 7.79 -18.89
N ALA A 53 11.21 8.95 -18.51
CA ALA A 53 11.05 10.18 -19.29
C ALA A 53 11.56 9.99 -20.72
N PRO A 54 10.96 10.66 -21.73
CA PRO A 54 11.58 10.80 -23.03
C PRO A 54 13.02 11.32 -22.90
N GLY A 55 14.00 10.53 -23.36
CA GLY A 55 15.43 10.87 -23.28
C GLY A 55 16.12 10.59 -21.94
N SER A 56 15.42 10.02 -20.96
CA SER A 56 16.00 9.60 -19.67
C SER A 56 16.53 8.17 -19.74
N ALA A 57 17.73 7.96 -19.20
CA ALA A 57 18.26 6.61 -18.96
C ALA A 57 17.59 5.93 -17.74
N TRP A 58 16.86 6.68 -16.93
CA TRP A 58 16.28 6.23 -15.66
C TRP A 58 14.78 6.02 -15.77
N ALA A 59 14.32 4.92 -15.17
CA ALA A 59 12.93 4.48 -15.22
C ALA A 59 12.07 5.09 -14.10
N VAL A 60 12.68 5.73 -13.11
CA VAL A 60 12.00 6.28 -11.93
C VAL A 60 12.53 7.65 -11.57
N ALA A 61 11.70 8.48 -10.94
CA ALA A 61 12.11 9.77 -10.39
C ALA A 61 11.56 9.93 -8.96
N PHE A 62 12.41 10.44 -8.07
CA PHE A 62 12.08 10.70 -6.67
C PHE A 62 12.35 12.16 -6.32
N GLY A 63 11.64 12.67 -5.32
CA GLY A 63 11.85 14.01 -4.80
C GLY A 63 10.93 14.33 -3.62
N PRO A 64 10.83 15.60 -3.22
CA PRO A 64 9.92 16.02 -2.17
C PRO A 64 8.48 15.60 -2.46
N CYS A 65 7.74 15.24 -1.42
CA CYS A 65 6.33 14.87 -1.55
C CYS A 65 5.47 16.07 -1.98
N VAL A 66 4.80 15.90 -3.11
CA VAL A 66 3.85 16.84 -3.72
C VAL A 66 2.49 16.15 -3.89
N ALA A 67 1.42 16.92 -4.14
CA ALA A 67 0.05 16.41 -4.16
C ALA A 67 -0.21 15.31 -5.20
N ASP A 68 0.55 15.29 -6.30
CA ASP A 68 0.44 14.38 -7.43
C ASP A 68 1.45 13.22 -7.39
N ALA A 69 2.25 13.08 -6.33
CA ALA A 69 3.20 11.98 -6.26
C ALA A 69 2.51 10.61 -6.16
N LEU A 70 3.21 9.58 -6.62
CA LEU A 70 2.69 8.23 -6.81
C LEU A 70 2.77 7.36 -5.56
N GLY A 71 3.60 7.74 -4.59
CA GLY A 71 3.82 7.02 -3.33
C GLY A 71 4.97 7.56 -2.50
N GLN A 72 5.14 7.07 -1.28
CA GLN A 72 6.19 7.49 -0.34
C GLN A 72 7.26 6.41 -0.18
N VAL A 73 8.52 6.80 -0.14
CA VAL A 73 9.67 5.95 0.22
C VAL A 73 9.65 5.70 1.72
N VAL A 74 9.52 4.43 2.12
CA VAL A 74 9.46 4.02 3.54
C VAL A 74 10.73 3.34 4.03
N ALA A 75 11.54 2.79 3.12
CA ALA A 75 12.81 2.16 3.44
C ALA A 75 13.75 2.18 2.24
N LEU A 76 15.04 2.12 2.52
CA LEU A 76 16.10 2.03 1.53
C LEU A 76 16.93 0.79 1.78
N ARG A 77 17.36 0.16 0.70
CA ARG A 77 18.40 -0.85 0.71
C ARG A 77 19.61 -0.32 -0.07
N PRO A 78 20.80 -0.29 0.56
CA PRO A 78 22.00 0.14 -0.12
C PRO A 78 22.41 -0.87 -1.19
N ALA A 79 23.28 -0.42 -2.10
CA ALA A 79 23.90 -1.28 -3.10
C ALA A 79 24.60 -2.48 -2.46
N GLY A 80 24.61 -3.62 -3.16
CA GLY A 80 25.26 -4.86 -2.73
C GLY A 80 24.34 -5.83 -2.01
N THR A 81 23.10 -5.44 -1.67
CA THR A 81 22.09 -6.35 -1.12
C THR A 81 21.18 -6.87 -2.24
N PRO A 82 21.16 -8.18 -2.54
CA PRO A 82 20.30 -8.71 -3.60
C PRO A 82 18.83 -8.50 -3.26
N VAL A 83 18.08 -7.88 -4.18
CA VAL A 83 16.63 -7.77 -4.13
C VAL A 83 16.11 -7.99 -5.53
N PRO A 84 15.08 -8.84 -5.74
CA PRO A 84 14.38 -8.85 -7.02
C PRO A 84 13.77 -7.46 -7.25
N MET A 85 14.39 -6.68 -8.14
CA MET A 85 13.84 -5.40 -8.56
C MET A 85 12.80 -5.67 -9.63
N THR A 86 11.61 -5.11 -9.46
CA THR A 86 10.60 -5.10 -10.50
C THR A 86 10.07 -3.68 -10.64
N LEU A 87 9.93 -3.20 -11.87
CA LEU A 87 9.39 -1.85 -12.13
C LEU A 87 7.93 -1.71 -11.68
N ASP A 88 7.20 -2.81 -11.65
CA ASP A 88 5.80 -2.87 -11.22
C ASP A 88 5.64 -2.96 -9.69
N GLY A 89 6.73 -3.15 -8.93
CA GLY A 89 6.70 -3.33 -7.50
C GLY A 89 6.16 -4.68 -7.01
N SER A 90 6.01 -5.69 -7.87
CA SER A 90 5.47 -7.02 -7.51
C SER A 90 6.27 -7.78 -6.44
N THR A 91 7.55 -7.46 -6.23
CA THR A 91 8.30 -7.96 -5.06
C THR A 91 7.97 -7.11 -3.83
N GLY A 92 7.08 -7.62 -2.99
CA GLY A 92 6.53 -6.88 -1.86
C GLY A 92 7.58 -6.48 -0.83
N CYS A 93 7.48 -5.24 -0.35
CA CYS A 93 8.26 -4.72 0.77
C CYS A 93 7.37 -4.40 1.99
N ARG A 94 6.22 -5.08 2.08
CA ARG A 94 5.15 -4.84 3.05
C ARG A 94 5.65 -4.76 4.50
N GLY A 95 6.58 -5.62 4.91
CA GLY A 95 7.13 -5.58 6.27
C GLY A 95 7.83 -4.27 6.62
N ALA A 96 8.59 -3.69 5.67
CA ALA A 96 9.21 -2.39 5.85
C ALA A 96 8.17 -1.26 5.94
N VAL A 97 7.09 -1.35 5.16
CA VAL A 97 5.96 -0.41 5.23
C VAL A 97 5.25 -0.48 6.58
N LEU A 98 4.95 -1.68 7.07
CA LEU A 98 4.29 -1.88 8.37
C LEU A 98 5.18 -1.42 9.54
N THR A 99 6.48 -1.70 9.47
CA THR A 99 7.47 -1.18 10.43
C THR A 99 7.47 0.35 10.41
N ARG A 100 7.50 0.95 9.21
CA ARG A 100 7.49 2.41 9.08
C ARG A 100 6.18 3.02 9.55
N ALA A 101 5.08 2.28 9.46
CA ALA A 101 3.79 2.67 10.01
C ALA A 101 3.71 2.58 11.53
N GLY A 102 4.75 2.13 12.22
CA GLY A 102 4.81 2.04 13.68
C GLY A 102 4.42 0.68 14.24
N LEU A 103 4.25 -0.35 13.40
CA LEU A 103 4.04 -1.72 13.88
C LEU A 103 5.38 -2.40 14.18
N VAL A 104 5.35 -3.36 15.09
CA VAL A 104 6.53 -4.13 15.51
C VAL A 104 6.41 -5.57 15.03
N GLU A 105 7.46 -6.11 14.44
CA GLU A 105 7.51 -7.53 14.09
C GLU A 105 7.80 -8.38 15.34
N ARG A 106 6.92 -9.33 15.64
CA ARG A 106 7.07 -10.35 16.69
C ARG A 106 6.64 -11.69 16.13
N GLU A 107 7.51 -12.69 16.21
CA GLU A 107 7.23 -14.07 15.76
C GLU A 107 6.68 -14.14 14.31
N GLY A 108 7.24 -13.31 13.41
CA GLY A 108 6.84 -13.24 12.00
C GLY A 108 5.51 -12.53 11.74
N ARG A 109 5.01 -11.74 12.70
CA ARG A 109 3.75 -10.98 12.61
C ARG A 109 3.94 -9.53 13.01
N PHE A 110 3.16 -8.63 12.43
CA PHE A 110 3.17 -7.21 12.78
C PHE A 110 2.06 -6.89 13.77
N VAL A 111 2.45 -6.39 14.95
CA VAL A 111 1.55 -6.05 16.05
C VAL A 111 1.69 -4.58 16.45
N LEU A 112 0.71 -4.04 17.18
CA LEU A 112 0.84 -2.69 17.76
C LEU A 112 1.94 -2.67 18.83
N PRO A 113 2.66 -1.54 18.97
CA PRO A 113 3.58 -1.33 20.09
C PRO A 113 2.86 -1.54 21.43
N GLY A 114 3.55 -2.19 22.38
CA GLY A 114 3.00 -2.40 23.72
C GLY A 114 1.86 -3.43 23.82
N GLN A 115 1.54 -4.18 22.74
CA GLN A 115 0.64 -5.32 22.88
C GLN A 115 1.19 -6.35 23.88
N PRO A 116 0.31 -6.97 24.69
CA PRO A 116 0.69 -8.04 25.59
C PRO A 116 1.29 -9.22 24.81
N ALA A 117 2.18 -9.97 25.46
CA ALA A 117 2.80 -11.16 24.87
C ALA A 117 1.76 -12.26 24.57
N THR A 118 0.68 -12.30 25.33
CA THR A 118 -0.45 -13.21 25.14
C THR A 118 -1.72 -12.40 24.88
N ASP A 119 -2.40 -12.72 23.79
CA ASP A 119 -3.71 -12.17 23.44
C ASP A 119 -4.63 -13.34 23.01
N PRO A 120 -5.91 -13.37 23.44
CA PRO A 120 -6.88 -14.39 22.99
C PRO A 120 -7.06 -14.42 21.46
N VAL A 121 -6.66 -13.35 20.78
CA VAL A 121 -6.79 -13.20 19.32
C VAL A 121 -5.44 -12.89 18.70
N THR A 122 -5.10 -13.62 17.64
CA THR A 122 -4.03 -13.20 16.74
C THR A 122 -4.55 -12.08 15.84
N TRP A 123 -4.30 -10.83 16.19
CA TRP A 123 -4.70 -9.68 15.38
C TRP A 123 -3.74 -9.40 14.22
N SER A 124 -4.27 -8.79 13.16
CA SER A 124 -3.56 -8.29 12.00
C SER A 124 -4.22 -6.98 11.54
N TYR A 125 -3.39 -5.98 11.32
CA TYR A 125 -3.84 -4.63 10.98
C TYR A 125 -3.99 -4.47 9.47
N SER A 126 -5.14 -3.90 9.08
CA SER A 126 -5.39 -3.61 7.68
C SER A 126 -4.73 -2.30 7.30
N MET A 127 -4.00 -2.34 6.19
CA MET A 127 -3.46 -1.16 5.51
C MET A 127 -3.38 -1.54 4.03
N PRO A 128 -4.52 -1.48 3.29
CA PRO A 128 -4.56 -1.71 1.85
C PRO A 128 -3.62 -0.73 1.15
N ALA A 129 -2.55 -1.25 0.57
CA ALA A 129 -1.55 -0.47 -0.13
C ALA A 129 -0.84 -1.37 -1.13
N ARG A 130 -0.45 -0.78 -2.27
CA ARG A 130 0.55 -1.38 -3.14
C ARG A 130 1.93 -1.04 -2.60
N THR A 131 2.81 -2.04 -2.56
CA THR A 131 4.16 -1.87 -2.02
C THR A 131 5.15 -2.53 -2.96
N GLY A 132 6.28 -1.89 -3.23
CA GLY A 132 7.30 -2.48 -4.10
C GLY A 132 8.67 -1.85 -3.96
N TRP A 133 9.69 -2.61 -4.35
CA TRP A 133 11.07 -2.13 -4.45
C TRP A 133 11.33 -1.50 -5.82
N TYR A 134 11.72 -0.23 -5.81
CA TYR A 134 12.08 0.55 -6.99
C TYR A 134 13.58 0.81 -7.00
N GLY A 135 14.24 0.50 -8.12
CA GLY A 135 15.62 0.87 -8.40
C GLY A 135 15.71 1.89 -9.53
N PRO A 136 16.90 2.45 -9.78
CA PRO A 136 17.09 3.46 -10.82
C PRO A 136 16.78 2.96 -12.25
N SER A 137 17.00 1.67 -12.51
CA SER A 137 16.65 0.98 -13.76
C SER A 137 16.54 -0.53 -13.53
N PRO A 138 15.61 -1.24 -14.22
CA PRO A 138 15.51 -2.71 -14.14
C PRO A 138 16.69 -3.43 -14.79
N THR A 139 17.42 -2.76 -15.70
CA THR A 139 18.54 -3.37 -16.44
C THR A 139 19.84 -3.31 -15.67
N LEU A 140 19.90 -2.57 -14.56
CA LEU A 140 21.10 -2.45 -13.74
C LEU A 140 21.18 -3.62 -12.73
N PRO A 141 22.37 -4.19 -12.51
CA PRO A 141 22.58 -5.15 -11.44
C PRO A 141 22.24 -4.55 -10.07
N THR A 142 21.47 -5.29 -9.27
CA THR A 142 21.04 -4.94 -7.90
C THR A 142 22.21 -4.80 -6.93
N THR A 143 23.36 -5.38 -7.28
CA THR A 143 24.60 -5.31 -6.51
C THR A 143 25.32 -3.96 -6.63
N THR A 144 24.93 -3.13 -7.60
CA THR A 144 25.63 -1.86 -7.91
C THR A 144 24.76 -0.62 -7.72
N SER A 145 23.51 -0.80 -7.30
CA SER A 145 22.53 0.28 -7.17
C SER A 145 21.68 0.14 -5.92
N TRP A 146 21.04 1.22 -5.50
CA TRP A 146 20.11 1.25 -4.39
C TRP A 146 18.73 0.72 -4.80
N ALA A 147 17.95 0.28 -3.81
CA ALA A 147 16.53 -0.01 -3.97
C ALA A 147 15.71 0.70 -2.88
N ALA A 148 14.64 1.37 -3.29
CA ALA A 148 13.72 2.08 -2.41
C ALA A 148 12.40 1.32 -2.30
N CYS A 149 11.96 1.01 -1.08
CA CYS A 149 10.63 0.47 -0.83
C CYS A 149 9.64 1.63 -0.84
N VAL A 150 8.67 1.57 -1.75
CA VAL A 150 7.63 2.60 -1.90
C VAL A 150 6.28 2.03 -1.51
N VAL A 151 5.53 2.78 -0.72
CA VAL A 151 4.12 2.55 -0.44
C VAL A 151 3.26 3.46 -1.31
N ARG A 152 2.23 2.89 -1.94
CA ARG A 152 1.31 3.59 -2.84
C ARG A 152 -0.13 3.28 -2.45
N PRO A 153 -1.05 4.25 -2.54
CA PRO A 153 -2.47 3.97 -2.41
C PRO A 153 -2.95 2.94 -3.45
N GLU A 154 -4.08 2.30 -3.19
CA GLU A 154 -4.75 1.45 -4.18
C GLU A 154 -5.17 2.25 -5.44
N ARG A 155 -5.47 1.56 -6.56
CA ARG A 155 -5.66 2.23 -7.85
C ARG A 155 -6.86 3.17 -7.76
N GLY A 156 -6.70 4.42 -8.20
CA GLY A 156 -7.76 5.43 -8.19
C GLY A 156 -7.90 6.23 -6.88
N ALA A 157 -7.07 5.96 -5.86
CA ALA A 157 -6.97 6.83 -4.68
C ALA A 157 -6.01 8.01 -4.94
N ALA A 158 -6.32 9.17 -4.36
CA ALA A 158 -5.61 10.43 -4.61
C ALA A 158 -4.38 10.61 -3.70
N GLY A 159 -3.27 11.08 -4.30
CA GLY A 159 -2.08 11.64 -3.67
C GLY A 159 -1.25 10.69 -2.80
N PRO A 160 0.04 10.98 -2.58
CA PRO A 160 0.80 10.29 -1.55
C PRO A 160 0.34 10.82 -0.20
N ALA A 161 0.11 9.94 0.75
CA ALA A 161 -0.11 10.34 2.12
C ALA A 161 0.85 9.58 3.02
N SER A 162 1.41 10.26 4.01
CA SER A 162 2.48 9.65 4.78
C SER A 162 1.92 8.57 5.70
N VAL A 163 2.48 7.37 5.60
CA VAL A 163 2.16 6.27 6.53
C VAL A 163 3.02 6.30 7.78
N ILE A 164 3.96 7.26 7.90
CA ILE A 164 4.96 7.28 8.97
C ILE A 164 4.25 7.31 10.32
N ASN A 165 4.57 6.31 11.15
CA ASN A 165 4.06 6.16 12.50
C ASN A 165 2.52 6.18 12.60
N ALA A 166 1.78 5.81 11.54
CA ALA A 166 0.31 5.80 11.54
C ALA A 166 -0.33 5.03 12.72
N PHE A 167 0.38 4.04 13.27
CA PHE A 167 -0.01 3.23 14.43
C PHE A 167 0.80 3.54 15.70
N ASP A 168 1.67 4.56 15.67
CA ASP A 168 2.55 4.96 16.78
C ASP A 168 2.59 6.50 16.91
N GLY A 169 1.41 7.10 17.11
CA GLY A 169 1.25 8.55 17.35
C GLY A 169 1.10 9.44 16.10
N GLY A 170 1.32 8.90 14.91
CA GLY A 170 0.88 9.48 13.64
C GLY A 170 -0.60 9.18 13.37
N ALA A 171 -1.12 9.65 12.22
CA ALA A 171 -2.48 9.37 11.76
C ALA A 171 -2.44 8.57 10.46
N LEU A 172 -3.28 7.54 10.35
CA LEU A 172 -3.39 6.78 9.10
C LEU A 172 -4.08 7.63 8.04
N PRO A 173 -3.48 7.81 6.86
CA PRO A 173 -4.18 8.53 5.82
C PRO A 173 -5.44 7.79 5.35
N PRO A 174 -6.53 8.50 5.03
CA PRO A 174 -7.80 7.85 4.68
C PRO A 174 -7.75 6.94 3.44
N VAL A 175 -6.75 7.14 2.57
CA VAL A 175 -6.50 6.30 1.39
C VAL A 175 -5.97 4.90 1.73
N TYR A 176 -5.50 4.70 2.96
CA TYR A 176 -4.99 3.42 3.47
C TYR A 176 -5.92 2.76 4.50
N GLY A 177 -7.08 3.36 4.79
CA GLY A 177 -8.10 2.75 5.64
C GLY A 177 -9.03 1.82 4.85
N THR A 178 -9.80 1.00 5.55
CA THR A 178 -10.86 0.16 4.96
C THR A 178 -12.19 0.53 5.58
N CYS A 179 -13.06 1.19 4.79
CA CYS A 179 -14.30 1.77 5.29
C CYS A 179 -15.52 1.30 4.50
N TRP A 180 -16.70 1.38 5.13
CA TRP A 180 -17.98 1.04 4.50
C TRP A 180 -19.15 1.86 5.05
N GLU A 181 -20.25 1.84 4.32
CA GLU A 181 -21.37 2.75 4.53
C GLU A 181 -22.45 2.24 5.49
N SER A 182 -22.42 0.96 5.84
CA SER A 182 -23.27 0.36 6.87
C SER A 182 -22.56 0.33 8.24
N THR A 183 -23.33 0.24 9.32
CA THR A 183 -22.77 0.02 10.68
C THR A 183 -22.50 -1.45 10.98
N GLU A 184 -22.83 -2.35 10.04
CA GLU A 184 -22.69 -3.79 10.19
C GLU A 184 -21.97 -4.39 9.00
N ILE A 185 -21.24 -5.47 9.28
CA ILE A 185 -20.60 -6.31 8.27
C ILE A 185 -21.64 -7.32 7.76
N SER A 186 -21.84 -7.33 6.45
CA SER A 186 -22.74 -8.27 5.78
C SER A 186 -22.24 -8.55 4.36
N ALA A 187 -22.76 -9.60 3.72
CA ALA A 187 -22.42 -9.92 2.34
C ALA A 187 -22.77 -8.80 1.34
N GLY A 188 -23.72 -7.93 1.68
CA GLY A 188 -24.14 -6.79 0.86
C GLY A 188 -23.50 -5.45 1.24
N MET A 189 -22.49 -5.44 2.13
CA MET A 189 -21.86 -4.19 2.56
C MET A 189 -21.16 -3.48 1.39
N ARG A 190 -21.38 -2.17 1.28
CA ARG A 190 -20.72 -1.34 0.26
C ARG A 190 -19.46 -0.70 0.83
N GLN A 191 -18.30 -1.15 0.38
CA GLN A 191 -17.02 -0.51 0.70
C GLN A 191 -16.93 0.87 0.05
N THR A 192 -16.28 1.80 0.75
CA THR A 192 -15.98 3.15 0.29
C THR A 192 -14.61 3.57 0.81
N GLY A 193 -14.00 4.58 0.19
CA GLY A 193 -12.76 5.16 0.70
C GLY A 193 -13.02 5.97 1.97
N CYS A 194 -12.15 5.87 2.97
CA CYS A 194 -12.34 6.58 4.24
C CYS A 194 -12.28 8.11 4.09
N ALA A 195 -11.75 8.63 2.98
CA ALA A 195 -11.78 10.05 2.65
C ALA A 195 -13.21 10.57 2.37
N ARG A 196 -14.16 9.67 2.14
CA ARG A 196 -15.58 9.99 1.95
C ARG A 196 -16.34 9.63 3.22
N GLU A 197 -17.57 10.12 3.32
CA GLU A 197 -18.50 9.70 4.35
C GLU A 197 -18.66 8.18 4.40
N HIS A 198 -18.48 7.63 5.59
CA HIS A 198 -18.69 6.22 5.87
C HIS A 198 -19.27 6.06 7.28
N ARG A 199 -19.81 4.88 7.59
CA ARG A 199 -20.38 4.61 8.92
C ARG A 199 -19.51 3.70 9.75
N ALA A 200 -18.55 3.02 9.14
CA ALA A 200 -17.69 2.09 9.81
C ALA A 200 -16.30 2.01 9.18
N GLU A 201 -15.31 1.75 10.03
CA GLU A 201 -13.90 1.58 9.64
C GLU A 201 -13.32 0.33 10.32
N LEU A 202 -12.62 -0.48 9.53
CA LEU A 202 -11.88 -1.64 10.00
C LEU A 202 -10.67 -1.20 10.83
N ILE A 203 -10.53 -1.73 12.04
CA ILE A 203 -9.33 -1.58 12.85
C ILE A 203 -8.38 -2.76 12.61
N ALA A 204 -8.87 -3.97 12.81
CA ALA A 204 -8.08 -5.19 12.70
C ALA A 204 -8.96 -6.40 12.34
N VAL A 205 -8.34 -7.37 11.68
CA VAL A 205 -8.88 -8.72 11.54
C VAL A 205 -8.07 -9.66 12.42
N GLY A 206 -8.69 -10.69 12.95
CA GLY A 206 -8.01 -11.60 13.86
C GLY A 206 -8.44 -13.03 13.71
N ARG A 207 -7.59 -13.94 14.19
CA ARG A 207 -7.90 -15.36 14.28
C ARG A 207 -7.89 -15.80 15.73
N VAL A 208 -8.93 -16.54 16.10
CA VAL A 208 -9.11 -17.08 17.45
C VAL A 208 -9.03 -18.60 17.38
N THR A 209 -8.29 -19.20 18.32
CA THR A 209 -8.27 -20.64 18.55
C THR A 209 -9.35 -21.07 19.55
N PRO A 210 -9.74 -22.36 19.61
CA PRO A 210 -10.71 -22.86 20.58
C PRO A 210 -10.31 -22.58 22.04
N GLY A 211 -11.31 -22.54 22.93
CA GLY A 211 -11.12 -22.38 24.38
C GLY A 211 -11.14 -20.93 24.86
N GLN A 212 -11.35 -19.96 23.96
CA GLN A 212 -11.57 -18.55 24.31
C GLN A 212 -13.07 -18.25 24.40
N SER A 213 -13.45 -17.30 25.25
CA SER A 213 -14.81 -16.77 25.31
C SER A 213 -15.00 -15.58 24.36
N TRP A 214 -16.23 -15.36 23.91
CA TRP A 214 -16.56 -14.18 23.11
C TRP A 214 -16.36 -12.86 23.87
N ASP A 215 -16.47 -12.86 25.20
CA ASP A 215 -16.25 -11.67 26.03
C ASP A 215 -14.77 -11.27 26.11
N GLU A 216 -13.86 -12.25 26.19
CA GLU A 216 -12.41 -12.03 26.13
C GLU A 216 -12.00 -11.41 24.79
N ILE A 217 -12.60 -11.88 23.69
CA ILE A 217 -12.33 -11.37 22.34
C ILE A 217 -12.87 -9.95 22.18
N ARG A 218 -14.07 -9.66 22.71
CA ARG A 218 -14.62 -8.30 22.72
C ARG A 218 -13.72 -7.35 23.51
N THR A 219 -13.22 -7.79 24.67
CA THR A 219 -12.25 -7.04 25.48
C THR A 219 -10.93 -6.82 24.74
N SER A 220 -10.46 -7.84 24.01
CA SER A 220 -9.27 -7.72 23.16
C SER A 220 -9.49 -6.71 22.02
N CYS A 221 -10.64 -6.78 21.31
CA CYS A 221 -11.00 -5.83 20.27
C CYS A 221 -11.07 -4.39 20.79
N LEU A 222 -11.68 -4.16 21.97
CA LEU A 222 -11.68 -2.84 22.62
C LEU A 222 -10.26 -2.32 22.86
N ARG A 223 -9.34 -3.17 23.32
CA ARG A 223 -7.93 -2.82 23.51
C ARG A 223 -7.24 -2.48 22.19
N GLN A 224 -7.50 -3.25 21.12
CA GLN A 224 -6.93 -2.96 19.81
C GLN A 224 -7.46 -1.66 19.22
N ALA A 225 -8.76 -1.40 19.36
CA ALA A 225 -9.35 -0.13 18.96
C ALA A 225 -8.73 1.03 19.72
N ALA A 226 -8.58 0.92 21.05
CA ALA A 226 -7.95 1.95 21.89
C ALA A 226 -6.51 2.26 21.41
N GLN A 227 -5.70 1.23 21.23
CA GLN A 227 -4.31 1.38 20.79
C GLN A 227 -4.21 1.91 19.35
N ALA A 228 -4.99 1.38 18.41
CA ALA A 228 -4.96 1.80 17.01
C ALA A 228 -5.47 3.24 16.82
N ILE A 229 -6.50 3.66 17.56
CA ILE A 229 -7.01 5.03 17.54
C ILE A 229 -6.04 5.98 18.27
N GLY A 230 -5.25 5.47 19.21
CA GLY A 230 -4.34 6.25 20.03
C GLY A 230 -5.03 6.96 21.20
N ARG A 231 -6.10 6.37 21.75
CA ARG A 231 -6.84 6.88 22.92
C ARG A 231 -7.13 5.75 23.91
N ALA A 232 -7.15 6.07 25.21
CA ALA A 232 -7.56 5.13 26.24
C ALA A 232 -9.05 4.75 26.10
N ASP A 233 -9.89 5.72 25.74
CA ASP A 233 -11.30 5.51 25.39
C ASP A 233 -11.47 5.51 23.85
N PRO A 234 -11.66 4.34 23.21
CA PRO A 234 -11.88 4.25 21.77
C PRO A 234 -13.27 4.68 21.32
N SER A 235 -14.22 4.92 22.26
CA SER A 235 -15.54 5.47 21.92
C SER A 235 -15.47 6.95 21.57
N VAL A 236 -14.33 7.60 21.86
CA VAL A 236 -14.13 9.02 21.69
C VAL A 236 -15.27 9.80 22.34
N ASP A 237 -15.43 9.64 23.66
CA ASP A 237 -16.47 10.35 24.43
C ASP A 237 -17.89 10.01 23.92
N GLY A 238 -18.10 8.77 23.49
CA GLY A 238 -19.38 8.25 22.98
C GLY A 238 -19.75 8.65 21.54
N LEU A 239 -18.81 9.23 20.79
CA LEU A 239 -18.99 9.57 19.37
C LEU A 239 -18.90 8.35 18.44
N LEU A 240 -18.14 7.33 18.86
CA LEU A 240 -17.89 6.08 18.16
C LEU A 240 -18.33 4.89 19.01
N THR A 241 -18.66 3.79 18.35
CA THR A 241 -18.91 2.49 18.98
C THR A 241 -17.93 1.47 18.42
N VAL A 242 -17.19 0.78 19.29
CA VAL A 242 -16.37 -0.36 18.90
C VAL A 242 -17.27 -1.59 18.77
N ARG A 243 -17.18 -2.28 17.64
CA ARG A 243 -17.95 -3.48 17.32
C ARG A 243 -17.06 -4.62 16.87
N MET A 244 -17.60 -5.83 16.99
CA MET A 244 -16.97 -7.07 16.58
C MET A 244 -17.87 -7.83 15.60
N HIS A 245 -17.28 -8.60 14.69
CA HIS A 245 -18.01 -9.54 13.85
C HIS A 245 -17.24 -10.87 13.72
N PRO A 246 -17.89 -12.04 13.88
CA PRO A 246 -19.22 -12.19 14.46
C PRO A 246 -19.22 -11.75 15.94
N ASP A 247 -20.35 -11.25 16.42
CA ASP A 247 -20.56 -10.93 17.84
C ASP A 247 -21.53 -11.96 18.42
N ARG A 248 -21.05 -12.78 19.36
CA ARG A 248 -21.78 -13.92 19.93
C ARG A 248 -21.50 -14.01 21.42
N THR A 249 -22.09 -15.01 22.07
CA THR A 249 -21.91 -15.31 23.49
C THR A 249 -21.43 -16.74 23.67
N GLY A 250 -20.81 -17.04 24.82
CA GLY A 250 -20.32 -18.37 25.17
C GLY A 250 -18.89 -18.64 24.73
N GLU A 251 -18.55 -19.92 24.60
CA GLU A 251 -17.20 -20.39 24.28
C GLU A 251 -17.03 -20.66 22.78
N ILE A 252 -15.81 -20.44 22.29
CA ILE A 252 -15.42 -20.78 20.92
C ILE A 252 -14.85 -22.19 20.89
N THR A 253 -15.53 -23.06 20.14
CA THR A 253 -15.20 -24.48 20.02
C THR A 253 -14.42 -24.84 18.76
N ARG A 254 -14.14 -23.88 17.88
CA ARG A 254 -13.41 -24.06 16.62
C ARG A 254 -12.61 -22.81 16.28
N ASN A 255 -11.68 -22.90 15.34
CA ASN A 255 -11.04 -21.70 14.81
C ASN A 255 -12.08 -20.76 14.19
N VAL A 256 -12.00 -19.47 14.51
CA VAL A 256 -12.88 -18.43 13.97
C VAL A 256 -12.06 -17.22 13.57
N ASP A 257 -12.37 -16.65 12.40
CA ASP A 257 -11.88 -15.34 12.01
C ASP A 257 -12.87 -14.27 12.53
N VAL A 258 -12.32 -13.25 13.18
CA VAL A 258 -13.06 -12.15 13.78
C VAL A 258 -12.61 -10.81 13.19
N THR A 259 -13.50 -9.83 13.17
CA THR A 259 -13.24 -8.48 12.70
C THR A 259 -13.53 -7.51 13.81
N CYS A 260 -12.58 -6.63 14.11
CA CYS A 260 -12.72 -5.51 15.03
C CYS A 260 -12.81 -4.22 14.23
N TYR A 261 -13.88 -3.46 14.44
CA TYR A 261 -14.16 -2.24 13.68
C TYR A 261 -14.85 -1.20 14.55
N VAL A 262 -14.81 0.05 14.13
CA VAL A 262 -15.58 1.13 14.77
C VAL A 262 -16.74 1.56 13.89
N THR A 263 -17.76 2.11 14.51
CA THR A 263 -18.89 2.73 13.83
C THR A 263 -19.20 4.11 14.40
N ALA A 264 -19.73 5.01 13.58
CA ALA A 264 -20.32 6.25 14.06
C ALA A 264 -21.55 5.97 14.94
N THR A 265 -21.71 6.69 16.05
CA THR A 265 -22.90 6.57 16.90
C THR A 265 -24.08 7.39 16.36
N GLY A 266 -25.29 6.82 16.41
CA GLY A 266 -26.51 7.44 15.88
C GLY A 266 -26.49 7.60 14.35
N ASP A 267 -27.11 8.66 13.84
CA ASP A 267 -27.24 8.94 12.40
C ASP A 267 -26.07 9.76 11.83
N ARG A 268 -24.88 9.60 12.42
CA ARG A 268 -23.68 10.29 11.98
C ARG A 268 -22.90 9.46 10.95
N SER A 269 -22.08 10.13 10.16
CA SER A 269 -21.03 9.55 9.33
C SER A 269 -19.65 10.09 9.73
N ILE A 270 -18.61 9.30 9.49
CA ILE A 270 -17.21 9.65 9.70
C ILE A 270 -16.62 10.11 8.37
N VAL A 271 -15.75 11.11 8.41
CA VAL A 271 -14.88 11.51 7.29
C VAL A 271 -13.43 11.46 7.74
N GLY A 272 -12.59 10.77 6.98
CA GLY A 272 -11.20 10.47 7.34
C GLY A 272 -11.04 9.15 8.09
N SER A 273 -9.80 8.72 8.33
CA SER A 273 -9.54 7.53 9.16
C SER A 273 -9.55 7.90 10.64
N VAL A 274 -10.05 7.00 11.49
CA VAL A 274 -9.95 7.07 12.95
C VAL A 274 -8.65 6.48 13.50
N VAL A 275 -7.87 5.76 12.67
CA VAL A 275 -6.62 5.15 13.10
C VAL A 275 -5.57 6.25 13.28
N GLY A 276 -4.96 6.28 14.46
CA GLY A 276 -3.99 7.31 14.83
C GLY A 276 -4.61 8.70 15.02
N LEU A 277 -5.91 8.76 15.34
CA LEU A 277 -6.61 10.01 15.65
C LEU A 277 -5.98 10.74 16.85
N GLY A 278 -5.51 9.98 17.84
CA GLY A 278 -4.88 10.51 19.04
C GLY A 278 -5.81 11.46 19.79
N PRO A 279 -5.36 12.65 20.23
CA PRO A 279 -6.19 13.61 20.95
C PRO A 279 -7.18 14.38 20.07
N ARG A 280 -7.18 14.18 18.74
CA ARG A 280 -8.05 14.91 17.81
C ARG A 280 -9.47 14.36 17.89
N ALA A 281 -10.46 15.21 17.60
CA ALA A 281 -11.83 14.75 17.41
C ALA A 281 -12.01 14.15 15.99
N PRO A 282 -12.84 13.10 15.83
CA PRO A 282 -13.20 12.61 14.51
C PRO A 282 -14.05 13.68 13.80
N VAL A 283 -13.89 13.79 12.48
CA VAL A 283 -14.78 14.63 11.67
C VAL A 283 -16.07 13.85 11.46
N LEU A 284 -17.16 14.36 12.01
CA LEU A 284 -18.48 13.75 11.92
C LEU A 284 -19.44 14.65 11.15
N LEU A 285 -20.26 14.05 10.31
CA LEU A 285 -21.36 14.72 9.62
C LEU A 285 -22.69 14.14 10.09
N GLU A 286 -23.66 15.03 10.33
CA GLU A 286 -25.05 14.62 10.54
C GLU A 286 -25.65 14.21 9.21
N ARG A 287 -26.33 13.07 9.16
CA ARG A 287 -27.10 12.72 7.98
C ARG A 287 -28.43 13.47 7.98
N PRO A 288 -28.81 14.10 6.85
CA PRO A 288 -30.17 14.57 6.71
C PRO A 288 -31.11 13.36 6.77
N ASN A 289 -32.14 13.47 7.63
CA ASN A 289 -33.23 12.49 7.74
C ASN A 289 -33.96 12.30 6.41
#